data_AF-A0A2G5UGX6-F1
#
_entry.id   AF-A0A2G5UGX6-F1
#
_cell.length_a   1.000
_cell.length_b   1.000
_cell.length_c   1.000
_cell.angle_alpha   90.00
_cell.angle_beta   90.00
_cell.angle_gamma   90.00
#
_symmetry.space_group_name_H-M   'P 1'
#
loop_
_entity.id
_entity.type
_entity.pdbx_description
1 polymer ?
#
loop_
_entity_poly.entity_id
_entity_poly.type
_entity_poly.pdbx_seq_one_letter_code
_entity_poly.pdbx_strand_id
1 'polypeptide(L)'
;MESDNNVEESGIIDDDDFMNYVITDESGNFNVSGSEVEISGIEPYVNIFHKCDDGMSPCQRVLRINIPKSATVWGETPSELFSIGTFELAGKVVGERRSCAYRNLTADSF
;
A
#
# COMPACT_ATOMS: atom_id res chain seq x y z
N MET A 1 -39.38 -6.53 15.89
CA MET A 1 -38.81 -5.70 16.98
C MET A 1 -37.58 -6.44 17.43
N GLU A 2 -36.55 -6.40 16.58
CA GLU A 2 -35.36 -5.51 16.65
C GLU A 2 -34.28 -6.21 17.51
N SER A 3 -33.06 -6.45 17.08
CA SER A 3 -32.23 -5.72 16.11
C SER A 3 -31.24 -6.67 15.42
N ASP A 4 -31.31 -6.74 14.09
CA ASP A 4 -30.17 -7.13 13.27
C ASP A 4 -29.43 -5.84 12.88
N ASN A 5 -28.69 -5.26 13.82
CA ASN A 5 -27.67 -4.25 13.49
C ASN A 5 -26.41 -5.01 13.06
N ASN A 6 -26.46 -5.62 11.88
CA ASN A 6 -25.28 -6.16 11.22
C ASN A 6 -24.50 -5.00 10.61
N VAL A 7 -23.68 -4.38 11.44
CA VAL A 7 -22.71 -3.36 11.07
C VAL A 7 -21.55 -4.09 10.37
N GLU A 8 -21.69 -4.29 9.07
CA GLU A 8 -20.57 -4.35 8.13
C GLU A 8 -19.95 -2.95 7.94
N GLU A 9 -19.80 -2.21 9.04
CA GLU A 9 -19.50 -0.76 9.05
C GLU A 9 -18.07 -0.48 9.59
N SER A 10 -17.29 -1.49 10.00
CA SER A 10 -15.90 -1.30 10.41
C SER A 10 -15.00 -0.79 9.27
N GLY A 11 -15.11 -1.38 8.07
CA GLY A 11 -14.41 -0.90 6.86
C GLY A 11 -14.87 0.46 6.35
N ILE A 12 -16.07 0.89 6.75
CA ILE A 12 -16.69 2.14 6.28
C ILE A 12 -16.27 3.35 7.14
N ILE A 13 -15.86 3.10 8.39
CA ILE A 13 -15.57 4.17 9.35
C ILE A 13 -14.08 4.54 9.36
N ASP A 14 -13.12 3.59 9.44
CA ASP A 14 -11.66 3.89 9.43
C ASP A 14 -10.71 2.64 9.53
N ASP A 15 -10.95 1.56 8.78
CA ASP A 15 -10.05 0.37 8.83
C ASP A 15 -8.95 0.38 7.75
N ASP A 16 -7.79 -0.20 8.07
CA ASP A 16 -6.67 -0.36 7.15
C ASP A 16 -6.96 -1.47 6.12
N ASP A 17 -7.61 -1.13 5.01
CA ASP A 17 -8.04 -2.09 3.97
C ASP A 17 -7.03 -2.29 2.82
N PHE A 18 -7.04 -3.50 2.24
CA PHE A 18 -6.20 -3.83 1.08
C PHE A 18 -6.91 -3.42 -0.22
N MET A 19 -6.41 -2.35 -0.86
CA MET A 19 -6.98 -1.89 -2.12
C MET A 19 -6.41 -2.62 -3.35
N ASN A 20 -5.08 -2.65 -3.50
CA ASN A 20 -4.42 -3.25 -4.67
C ASN A 20 -2.91 -3.43 -4.45
N TYR A 21 -2.26 -4.19 -5.33
CA TYR A 21 -0.81 -4.32 -5.38
C TYR A 21 -0.29 -4.41 -6.82
N VAL A 22 0.98 -4.04 -7.00
CA VAL A 22 1.73 -4.19 -8.25
C VAL A 22 3.18 -4.56 -7.94
N ILE A 23 3.87 -5.13 -8.93
CA ILE A 23 5.31 -5.34 -8.90
C ILE A 23 5.94 -4.29 -9.81
N THR A 24 7.02 -3.67 -9.35
CA THR A 24 7.79 -2.71 -10.14
C THR A 24 8.35 -3.37 -11.39
N ASP A 25 8.47 -2.61 -12.47
CA ASP A 25 9.21 -3.06 -13.65
C ASP A 25 10.73 -3.18 -13.35
N GLU A 26 11.50 -3.65 -14.33
CA GLU A 26 12.96 -3.80 -14.22
C GLU A 26 13.71 -2.49 -13.96
N SER A 27 13.07 -1.35 -14.24
CA SER A 27 13.60 -0.01 -14.00
C SER A 27 13.11 0.59 -12.67
N GLY A 28 12.32 -0.15 -11.88
CA GLY A 28 11.77 0.30 -10.61
C GLY A 28 10.50 1.15 -10.73
N ASN A 29 9.92 1.31 -11.92
CA ASN A 29 8.70 2.10 -12.10
C ASN A 29 7.46 1.27 -11.77
N PHE A 30 6.42 1.94 -11.29
CA PHE A 30 5.11 1.34 -11.07
C PHE A 30 4.01 2.40 -11.11
N ASN A 31 2.81 1.97 -11.47
CA ASN A 31 1.57 2.72 -11.25
C ASN A 31 0.60 1.79 -10.54
N VAL A 32 -0.06 2.27 -9.48
CA VAL A 32 -1.07 1.50 -8.75
C VAL A 32 -2.27 2.40 -8.50
N SER A 33 -3.45 1.83 -8.71
CA SER A 33 -4.73 2.46 -8.37
C SER A 33 -5.60 1.43 -7.65
N GLY A 34 -6.45 1.91 -6.76
CA GLY A 34 -7.45 1.13 -6.07
C GLY A 34 -8.51 2.07 -5.52
N SER A 35 -9.55 1.49 -4.95
CA SER A 35 -10.70 2.21 -4.44
C SER A 35 -11.23 1.49 -3.22
N GLU A 36 -11.72 2.27 -2.26
CA GLU A 36 -12.48 1.75 -1.13
C GLU A 36 -13.68 2.66 -0.82
N VAL A 37 -14.64 2.12 -0.07
CA VAL A 37 -15.85 2.84 0.34
C VAL A 37 -15.75 3.25 1.80
N GLU A 38 -15.37 4.50 2.04
CA GLU A 38 -15.30 5.10 3.37
C GLU A 38 -16.12 6.40 3.47
N ILE A 39 -16.87 6.58 4.55
CA ILE A 39 -17.74 7.76 4.74
C ILE A 39 -16.92 9.05 4.83
N SER A 40 -15.78 8.99 5.52
CA SER A 40 -14.92 10.16 5.69
C SER A 40 -14.03 10.44 4.46
N GLY A 41 -14.03 9.52 3.49
CA GLY A 41 -13.09 9.43 2.38
C GLY A 41 -11.77 8.78 2.80
N ILE A 42 -11.18 8.01 1.88
CA ILE A 42 -10.00 7.19 2.14
C ILE A 42 -8.76 7.98 2.58
N GLU A 43 -7.93 7.37 3.43
CA GLU A 43 -6.61 7.87 3.86
C GLU A 43 -5.48 6.96 3.37
N PRO A 44 -5.17 6.97 2.05
CA PRO A 44 -4.36 5.93 1.45
C PRO A 44 -2.89 6.03 1.82
N TYR A 45 -2.23 4.88 1.85
CA TYR A 45 -0.78 4.79 1.89
C TYR A 45 -0.31 3.61 1.04
N VAL A 46 0.94 3.66 0.60
CA VAL A 46 1.61 2.54 -0.07
C VAL A 46 2.66 1.95 0.84
N ASN A 47 2.71 0.62 0.90
CA ASN A 47 3.81 -0.11 1.51
C ASN A 47 4.70 -0.67 0.38
N ILE A 48 5.95 -0.22 0.32
CA ILE A 48 6.96 -0.75 -0.60
C ILE A 48 7.71 -1.87 0.12
N PHE A 49 7.51 -3.10 -0.32
CA PHE A 49 8.22 -4.27 0.17
C PHE A 49 9.45 -4.53 -0.69
N HIS A 50 10.63 -4.61 -0.10
CA HIS A 50 11.87 -4.79 -0.87
C HIS A 50 12.94 -5.62 -0.16
N LYS A 51 13.93 -6.03 -0.96
CA LYS A 51 15.12 -6.79 -0.56
C LYS A 51 16.44 -6.07 -0.86
N CYS A 52 16.38 -4.82 -1.33
CA CYS A 52 17.58 -4.01 -1.62
C CYS A 52 18.49 -3.94 -0.39
N ASP A 53 19.73 -4.39 -0.56
CA ASP A 53 20.75 -4.49 0.49
C ASP A 53 20.25 -5.19 1.78
N ASP A 54 19.39 -6.22 1.64
CA ASP A 54 18.74 -6.90 2.78
C ASP A 54 19.40 -8.24 3.18
N GLY A 55 20.49 -8.61 2.50
CA GLY A 55 21.21 -9.86 2.72
C GLY A 55 20.33 -11.11 2.64
N MET A 56 20.57 -12.08 3.53
CA MET A 56 19.82 -13.35 3.59
C MET A 56 18.59 -13.30 4.52
N SER A 57 18.08 -12.11 4.84
CA SER A 57 16.90 -11.98 5.69
C SER A 57 15.71 -12.72 5.07
N PRO A 58 14.96 -13.54 5.83
CA PRO A 58 13.78 -14.23 5.31
C PRO A 58 12.59 -13.29 5.06
N CYS A 59 12.54 -12.12 5.69
CA CYS A 59 11.43 -11.17 5.63
C CYS A 59 11.85 -9.85 4.99
N GLN A 60 10.91 -9.11 4.42
CA GLN A 60 11.20 -7.93 3.61
C GLN A 60 11.35 -6.67 4.46
N ARG A 61 12.11 -5.71 3.96
CA ARG A 61 12.11 -4.31 4.43
C ARG A 61 10.85 -3.63 3.89
N VAL A 62 10.24 -2.75 4.68
CA VAL A 62 8.96 -2.11 4.34
C VAL A 62 9.04 -0.60 4.57
N LEU A 63 8.94 0.15 3.49
CA LEU A 63 8.79 1.60 3.52
C LEU A 63 7.31 1.97 3.32
N ARG A 64 6.71 2.61 4.33
CA ARG A 64 5.34 3.16 4.23
C ARG A 64 5.41 4.61 3.77
N ILE A 65 4.62 4.95 2.76
CA ILE A 65 4.46 6.32 2.26
C ILE A 65 2.99 6.67 2.32
N ASN A 66 2.64 7.66 3.13
CA ASN A 66 1.28 8.18 3.19
C ASN A 66 1.01 9.03 1.95
N ILE A 67 -0.15 8.81 1.33
CA ILE A 67 -0.62 9.56 0.18
C ILE A 67 -1.60 10.62 0.71
N PRO A 68 -1.43 11.89 0.32
CA PRO A 68 -2.31 12.94 0.84
C PRO A 68 -3.74 12.68 0.37
N LYS A 69 -4.72 12.87 1.27
CA LYS A 69 -6.15 12.74 0.96
C LYS A 69 -6.59 13.60 -0.22
N SER A 70 -5.90 14.71 -0.49
CA SER A 70 -6.15 15.56 -1.67
C SER A 70 -5.79 14.90 -3.01
N ALA A 71 -5.07 13.78 -3.00
CA ALA A 71 -4.74 13.00 -4.20
C ALA A 71 -5.81 11.94 -4.52
N THR A 72 -6.86 11.84 -3.72
CA THR A 72 -7.96 10.90 -3.94
C THR A 72 -9.09 11.59 -4.70
N VAL A 73 -9.89 10.78 -5.40
CA VAL A 73 -11.06 11.24 -6.12
C VAL A 73 -12.25 10.37 -5.77
N TRP A 74 -13.45 10.91 -5.94
CA TRP A 74 -14.68 10.12 -5.81
C TRP A 74 -14.87 9.25 -7.06
N GLY A 75 -15.18 7.97 -6.85
CA GLY A 75 -15.32 6.97 -7.89
C GLY A 75 -14.17 5.97 -7.91
N GLU A 76 -14.32 4.91 -8.69
CA GLU A 76 -13.38 3.76 -8.66
C GLU A 76 -12.10 3.98 -9.47
N THR A 77 -12.14 4.88 -10.47
CA THR A 77 -11.02 5.09 -11.39
C THR A 77 -10.47 6.51 -11.26
N PRO A 78 -9.18 6.69 -10.93
CA PRO A 78 -8.58 8.00 -10.86
C PRO A 78 -8.41 8.61 -12.26
N SER A 79 -8.69 9.91 -12.40
CA SER A 79 -8.48 10.64 -13.65
C SER A 79 -7.03 11.08 -13.86
N GLU A 80 -6.25 11.16 -12.79
CA GLU A 80 -4.85 11.58 -12.78
C GLU A 80 -4.05 10.73 -11.77
N LEU A 81 -2.75 10.58 -12.01
CA LEU A 81 -1.85 9.87 -11.10
C LEU A 81 -1.09 10.85 -10.21
N PHE A 82 -1.09 10.59 -8.91
CA PHE A 82 -0.24 11.28 -7.95
C PHE A 82 1.16 10.65 -7.94
N SER A 83 2.20 11.44 -8.18
CA SER A 83 3.58 10.97 -8.12
C SER A 83 4.10 11.00 -6.70
N ILE A 84 4.52 9.84 -6.19
CA ILE A 84 5.20 9.72 -4.89
C ILE A 84 6.70 10.04 -4.97
N GLY A 85 7.24 10.24 -6.18
CA GLY A 85 8.66 10.48 -6.43
C GLY A 85 9.50 9.20 -6.59
N THR A 86 10.82 9.35 -6.41
CA THR A 86 11.81 8.28 -6.55
C THR A 86 12.55 8.09 -5.24
N PHE A 87 12.73 6.83 -4.81
CA PHE A 87 13.34 6.48 -3.53
C PHE A 87 14.54 5.55 -3.70
N GLU A 88 15.64 5.84 -3.00
CA GLU A 88 16.78 4.93 -2.85
C GLU A 88 16.49 3.96 -1.69
N LEU A 89 16.44 2.66 -1.99
CA LEU A 89 15.99 1.62 -1.06
C LEU A 89 17.13 0.76 -0.47
N ALA A 90 18.37 0.91 -0.94
CA ALA A 90 19.52 0.22 -0.35
C ALA A 90 19.88 0.82 1.03
N GLY A 91 19.86 2.16 1.14
CA GLY A 91 20.18 2.86 2.39
C GLY A 91 19.22 2.54 3.55
N LYS A 92 19.67 2.72 4.79
CA LYS A 92 18.80 2.61 5.97
C LYS A 92 17.88 3.81 6.06
N VAL A 93 16.57 3.59 5.95
CA VAL A 93 15.55 4.63 6.04
C VAL A 93 14.96 4.68 7.46
N VAL A 94 14.88 5.87 8.06
CA VAL A 94 14.27 6.06 9.38
C VAL A 94 12.78 5.75 9.29
N GLY A 95 12.27 4.93 10.22
CA GLY A 95 10.86 4.54 10.26
C GLY A 95 10.49 3.34 9.37
N GLU A 96 11.46 2.81 8.62
CA GLU A 96 11.29 1.55 7.89
C GLU A 96 11.01 0.38 8.85
N ARG A 97 10.10 -0.51 8.42
CA ARG A 97 9.68 -1.69 9.19
C ARG A 97 10.16 -2.97 8.52
N ARG A 98 9.84 -4.11 9.13
CA ARG A 98 10.00 -5.44 8.51
C ARG A 98 8.69 -6.21 8.52
N SER A 99 8.45 -6.97 7.46
CA SER A 99 7.26 -7.82 7.34
C SER A 99 7.55 -9.11 6.60
N CYS A 100 6.88 -10.18 7.02
CA CYS A 100 6.92 -11.50 6.40
C CYS A 100 5.64 -11.82 5.60
N ALA A 101 4.71 -10.86 5.47
CA ALA A 101 3.37 -11.07 4.90
C ALA A 101 3.38 -11.42 3.39
N TYR A 102 4.45 -11.11 2.67
CA TYR A 102 4.53 -11.31 1.20
C TYR A 102 5.83 -11.99 0.75
N ARG A 103 6.34 -12.93 1.56
CA ARG A 103 7.61 -13.63 1.29
C ARG A 103 7.70 -14.28 -0.10
N ASN A 104 6.56 -14.71 -0.65
CA ASN A 104 6.52 -15.40 -1.94
C ASN A 104 6.37 -14.47 -3.14
N LEU A 105 5.91 -13.23 -2.97
CA LEU A 105 5.71 -12.29 -4.09
C LEU A 105 7.03 -11.80 -4.70
N THR A 106 8.14 -11.90 -3.96
CA THR A 106 9.48 -11.54 -4.45
C THR A 106 10.40 -12.74 -4.62
N ALA A 107 9.88 -13.97 -4.48
CA ALA A 107 10.66 -15.19 -4.62
C ALA A 107 10.72 -15.68 -6.08
N ASP A 108 9.76 -15.30 -6.91
CA ASP A 108 9.63 -15.75 -8.31
C ASP A 108 10.35 -14.84 -9.33
N SER A 109 11.19 -13.92 -8.87
CA SER A 109 11.88 -12.92 -9.70
C SER A 109 13.41 -13.02 -9.64
N PHE A 110 13.96 -14.23 -9.46
CA PHE A 110 15.39 -14.54 -9.64
C PHE A 110 15.59 -15.72 -10.58
#